data_AF-A0A7J6L5V6-F1
#
_entry.id   AF-A0A7J6L5V6-F1
#
_cell.length_a   1.000
_cell.length_b   1.000
_cell.length_c   1.000
_cell.angle_alpha   90.00
_cell.angle_beta   90.00
_cell.angle_gamma   90.00
#
_symmetry.space_group_name_H-M   'P 1'
#
loop_
_entity.id
_entity.type
_entity.pdbx_description
1 polymer ?
#
loop_
_entity_poly.entity_id
_entity_poly.type
_entity_poly.pdbx_seq_one_letter_code
_entity_poly.pdbx_strand_id
1 'polypeptide(L)'
;MTTEQHRIRKSATTGQSAETDSSCGWRCNVHGFYYMWYRSKDWDGAWAHWNHRRLPHWDPQIAKKYSQDGHVPENDDIGSSYWPQLGPYSSVDPQVIATHMEMMKRAGIGVVAVSWYPPGLHDPALDGRNEIVDLIGSLLLDAAWDHGMRIAIHLEPYGGRDPVSVRKDFEYIHQHYGSHPALHRVASTHGGALLPLIYIYDSYHNSPEEWARLLSPAGDISVRGKDGLDCTAIFLWVEATHAAYAKSGFDGFYTYFAATGFVYGSTPSNWPHMSR
;
A
#
# COMPACT_ATOMS: atom_id res chain seq x y z
N MET A 1 -18.24 -47.61 42.06
CA MET A 1 -17.01 -47.57 41.24
C MET A 1 -17.45 -47.66 39.78
N THR A 2 -17.86 -46.54 39.15
CA THR A 2 -17.02 -45.66 38.31
C THR A 2 -16.30 -46.47 37.21
N THR A 3 -16.45 -46.23 35.90
CA THR A 3 -16.49 -44.92 35.24
C THR A 3 -17.02 -45.06 33.82
N GLU A 4 -17.91 -44.15 33.45
CA GLU A 4 -18.44 -43.90 32.11
C GLU A 4 -17.41 -43.06 31.33
N GLN A 5 -16.89 -43.53 30.20
CA GLN A 5 -15.99 -42.74 29.35
C GLN A 5 -16.76 -42.08 28.21
N HIS A 6 -17.06 -40.80 28.42
CA HIS A 6 -17.52 -39.84 27.43
C HIS A 6 -16.46 -39.67 26.33
N ARG A 7 -16.77 -40.10 25.10
CA ARG A 7 -15.95 -39.83 23.92
C ARG A 7 -16.34 -38.48 23.33
N ILE A 8 -15.68 -37.42 23.79
CA ILE A 8 -15.80 -36.06 23.22
C ILE A 8 -15.27 -36.10 21.79
N ARG A 9 -16.16 -35.91 20.81
CA ARG A 9 -15.78 -35.57 19.43
C ARG A 9 -15.15 -34.19 19.46
N LYS A 10 -13.83 -34.11 19.29
CA LYS A 10 -13.16 -32.85 18.93
C LYS A 10 -13.64 -32.45 17.53
N SER A 11 -14.50 -31.44 17.48
CA SER A 11 -14.77 -30.66 16.28
C SER A 11 -13.45 -29.99 15.87
N ALA A 12 -12.84 -30.47 14.80
CA ALA A 12 -11.79 -29.73 14.11
C ALA A 12 -12.48 -28.61 13.34
N THR A 13 -12.45 -27.41 13.92
CA THR A 13 -12.84 -26.18 13.21
C THR A 13 -11.75 -25.93 12.18
N THR A 14 -11.94 -26.42 10.96
CA THR A 14 -11.22 -25.97 9.78
C THR A 14 -11.43 -24.46 9.67
N GLY A 15 -10.37 -23.68 9.89
CA GLY A 15 -10.36 -22.27 9.58
C GLY A 15 -10.67 -22.09 8.10
N GLN A 16 -11.81 -21.47 7.81
CA GLN A 16 -12.10 -20.99 6.47
C GLN A 16 -11.05 -19.92 6.15
N SER A 17 -10.09 -20.28 5.28
CA SER A 17 -9.32 -19.29 4.56
C SER A 17 -10.31 -18.39 3.83
N ALA A 18 -10.25 -17.08 4.07
CA ALA A 18 -10.95 -16.10 3.27
C ALA A 18 -10.70 -16.41 1.79
N GLU A 19 -11.76 -16.78 1.06
CA GLU A 19 -11.66 -17.11 -0.37
C GLU A 19 -11.17 -15.88 -1.10
N THR A 20 -9.89 -15.90 -1.48
CA THR A 20 -9.29 -14.94 -2.39
C THR A 20 -9.74 -15.27 -3.80
N ASP A 21 -9.88 -14.25 -4.65
CA ASP A 21 -10.14 -14.42 -6.07
C ASP A 21 -9.17 -15.46 -6.68
N SER A 22 -9.75 -16.57 -7.14
CA SER A 22 -9.07 -17.86 -7.39
C SER A 22 -7.95 -17.81 -8.45
N SER A 23 -7.87 -16.74 -9.25
CA SER A 23 -6.92 -16.68 -10.36
C SER A 23 -5.45 -16.52 -9.94
N CYS A 24 -5.17 -16.02 -8.72
CA CYS A 24 -3.80 -15.84 -8.22
C CYS A 24 -3.46 -16.76 -7.02
N GLY A 25 -4.46 -17.47 -6.48
CA GLY A 25 -4.29 -18.49 -5.44
C GLY A 25 -3.62 -17.97 -4.18
N TRP A 26 -2.78 -18.78 -3.54
CA TRP A 26 -2.09 -18.41 -2.29
C TRP A 26 -1.20 -17.15 -2.42
N ARG A 27 -0.75 -16.83 -3.65
CA ARG A 27 0.10 -15.66 -3.92
C ARG A 27 -0.63 -14.34 -3.67
N CYS A 28 -1.97 -14.37 -3.64
CA CYS A 28 -2.80 -13.21 -3.31
C CYS A 28 -2.63 -12.76 -1.85
N ASN A 29 -1.94 -13.56 -1.02
CA ASN A 29 -1.57 -13.19 0.35
C ASN A 29 -0.16 -12.57 0.46
N VAL A 30 0.59 -12.47 -0.64
CA VAL A 30 1.95 -11.91 -0.68
C VAL A 30 1.94 -10.65 -1.54
N HIS A 31 2.15 -9.51 -0.90
CA HIS A 31 2.01 -8.19 -1.51
C HIS A 31 3.37 -7.51 -1.59
N GLY A 32 3.66 -6.83 -2.71
CA GLY A 32 4.86 -6.02 -2.89
C GLY A 32 4.49 -4.54 -3.04
N PHE A 33 5.03 -3.68 -2.18
CA PHE A 33 4.91 -2.23 -2.36
C PHE A 33 5.66 -1.78 -3.61
N TYR A 34 5.00 -1.00 -4.46
CA TYR A 34 5.45 -0.66 -5.79
C TYR A 34 5.25 0.82 -6.10
N TYR A 35 6.24 1.43 -6.75
CA TYR A 35 6.27 2.87 -6.98
C TYR A 35 6.39 3.16 -8.48
N MET A 36 5.44 3.93 -9.00
CA MET A 36 5.38 4.35 -10.41
C MET A 36 6.00 5.74 -10.66
N TRP A 37 6.93 6.15 -9.81
CA TRP A 37 7.42 7.52 -9.75
C TRP A 37 8.77 7.77 -10.44
N TYR A 38 9.35 6.77 -11.09
CA TYR A 38 10.63 6.93 -11.77
C TYR A 38 10.41 7.47 -13.20
N ARG A 39 11.27 8.39 -13.62
CA ARG A 39 11.28 8.93 -14.99
C ARG A 39 12.70 8.95 -15.51
N SER A 40 12.88 8.54 -16.76
CA SER A 40 14.15 8.56 -17.49
C SER A 40 14.16 9.68 -18.52
N LYS A 41 15.34 10.24 -18.80
CA LYS A 41 15.46 11.33 -19.78
C LYS A 41 15.04 10.92 -21.19
N ASP A 42 15.38 9.70 -21.61
CA ASP A 42 15.14 9.22 -22.97
C ASP A 42 13.66 8.96 -23.25
N TRP A 43 12.92 8.47 -22.25
CA TRP A 43 11.48 8.18 -22.38
C TRP A 43 10.61 9.39 -22.02
N ASP A 44 10.95 10.10 -20.94
CA ASP A 44 10.09 11.11 -20.32
C ASP A 44 10.52 12.56 -20.58
N GLY A 45 11.62 12.74 -21.31
CA GLY A 45 12.26 14.03 -21.60
C GLY A 45 13.03 14.64 -20.42
N ALA A 46 12.84 14.14 -19.19
CA ALA A 46 13.59 14.55 -18.01
C ALA A 46 13.59 13.46 -16.93
N TRP A 47 14.61 13.48 -16.07
CA TRP A 47 14.70 12.61 -14.90
C TRP A 47 13.68 13.02 -13.82
N ALA A 48 13.16 12.03 -13.09
CA ALA A 48 12.45 12.21 -11.83
C ALA A 48 12.76 11.01 -10.92
N HIS A 49 12.79 11.25 -9.61
CA HIS A 49 13.24 10.32 -8.55
C HIS A 49 14.67 9.78 -8.65
N TRP A 50 15.21 9.49 -9.84
CA TRP A 50 16.63 9.10 -9.98
C TRP A 50 17.57 10.26 -9.65
N ASN A 51 17.19 11.48 -10.01
CA ASN A 51 17.88 12.74 -9.72
C ASN A 51 17.46 13.38 -8.38
N HIS A 52 16.99 12.58 -7.42
CA HIS A 52 16.47 13.08 -6.14
C HIS A 52 17.47 13.99 -5.42
N ARG A 53 17.00 14.96 -4.65
CA ARG A 53 17.85 15.82 -3.83
C ARG A 53 18.28 15.11 -2.55
N ARG A 54 19.52 15.30 -2.12
CA ARG A 54 19.94 14.83 -0.80
C ARG A 54 19.20 15.63 0.27
N LEU A 55 18.40 14.94 1.08
CA LEU A 55 17.56 15.58 2.08
C LEU A 55 18.42 16.21 3.19
N PRO A 56 18.15 17.46 3.59
CA PRO A 56 18.86 18.08 4.68
C PRO A 56 18.55 17.37 6.00
N HIS A 57 19.56 17.26 6.86
CA HIS A 57 19.33 16.86 8.24
C HIS A 57 18.42 17.88 8.96
N TRP A 58 17.55 17.42 9.86
CA TRP A 58 16.60 18.30 10.58
C TRP A 58 17.30 19.35 11.46
N ASP A 59 18.45 19.00 12.04
CA ASP A 59 19.39 19.96 12.66
C ASP A 59 20.17 20.73 11.57
N PRO A 60 19.99 22.06 11.45
CA PRO A 60 20.65 22.87 10.44
C PRO A 60 22.19 22.89 10.54
N GLN A 61 22.75 22.71 11.74
CA GLN A 61 24.21 22.69 11.93
C GLN A 61 24.83 21.39 11.44
N ILE A 62 24.09 20.29 11.53
CA ILE A 62 24.49 19.01 10.93
C ILE A 62 24.29 19.08 9.42
N ALA A 63 23.18 19.65 8.94
CA ALA A 63 22.85 19.74 7.53
C ALA A 63 23.94 20.47 6.71
N LYS A 64 24.59 21.50 7.27
CA LYS A 64 25.70 22.22 6.63
C LYS A 64 26.94 21.37 6.35
N LYS A 65 27.08 20.20 7.00
CA LYS A 65 28.24 19.33 6.86
C LYS A 65 28.14 18.38 5.65
N TYR A 66 26.99 18.31 4.99
CA TYR A 66 26.70 17.37 3.91
C TYR A 66 26.17 18.11 2.68
N SER A 67 26.44 17.58 1.49
CA SER A 67 25.84 18.09 0.25
C SER A 67 24.32 17.87 0.29
N GLN A 68 23.59 18.87 -0.19
CA GLN A 68 22.14 18.86 -0.37
C GLN A 68 21.76 18.89 -1.85
N ASP A 69 22.75 18.69 -2.73
CA ASP A 69 22.56 18.73 -4.18
C ASP A 69 21.75 17.53 -4.65
N GLY A 70 21.13 17.70 -5.81
CA GLY A 70 20.55 16.61 -6.59
C GLY A 70 21.59 15.57 -6.95
N HIS A 71 21.14 14.32 -7.09
CA HIS A 71 21.88 13.31 -7.83
C HIS A 71 21.85 13.64 -9.33
N VAL A 72 22.89 13.28 -10.08
CA VAL A 72 23.04 13.56 -11.52
C VAL A 72 23.13 12.25 -12.31
N PRO A 73 22.00 11.68 -12.79
CA PRO A 73 21.99 10.37 -13.42
C PRO A 73 22.91 10.24 -14.64
N GLU A 74 23.15 11.32 -15.38
CA GLU A 74 24.10 11.34 -16.51
C GLU A 74 25.55 11.02 -16.12
N ASN A 75 25.90 11.13 -14.83
CA ASN A 75 27.23 10.85 -14.31
C ASN A 75 27.28 9.54 -13.50
N ASP A 76 26.36 8.62 -13.77
CA ASP A 76 26.15 7.40 -12.98
C ASP A 76 25.87 7.69 -11.48
N ASP A 77 25.31 8.86 -11.17
CA ASP A 77 24.93 9.29 -9.82
C ASP A 77 23.41 9.33 -9.69
N ILE A 78 22.82 8.31 -9.07
CA ILE A 78 21.37 8.24 -8.81
C ILE A 78 21.09 8.28 -7.30
N GLY A 79 19.89 8.69 -6.93
CA GLY A 79 19.37 8.72 -5.56
C GLY A 79 19.09 7.34 -4.97
N SER A 80 20.08 6.44 -5.02
CA SER A 80 20.01 5.08 -4.50
C SER A 80 21.40 4.57 -4.15
N SER A 81 21.51 3.81 -3.06
CA SER A 81 22.74 3.09 -2.71
C SER A 81 22.99 1.85 -3.58
N TYR A 82 22.00 1.45 -4.39
CA TYR A 82 22.04 0.29 -5.29
C TYR A 82 21.73 0.73 -6.73
N TRP A 83 22.30 0.01 -7.70
CA TRP A 83 22.03 0.26 -9.12
C TRP A 83 21.02 -0.76 -9.68
N PRO A 84 19.91 -0.33 -10.28
CA PRO A 84 18.93 -1.24 -10.88
C PRO A 84 19.51 -1.96 -12.10
N GLN A 85 19.25 -3.27 -12.23
CA GLN A 85 19.70 -4.04 -13.40
C GLN A 85 19.11 -3.51 -14.73
N LEU A 86 17.90 -2.91 -14.68
CA LEU A 86 17.25 -2.28 -15.82
C LEU A 86 17.79 -0.88 -16.12
N GLY A 87 18.80 -0.40 -15.39
CA GLY A 87 19.23 0.99 -15.42
C GLY A 87 18.19 1.94 -14.82
N PRO A 88 18.48 3.25 -14.78
CA PRO A 88 17.54 4.26 -14.32
C PRO A 88 16.37 4.39 -15.31
N TYR A 89 15.40 3.51 -15.16
CA TYR A 89 14.28 3.30 -16.07
C TYR A 89 13.16 4.35 -15.93
N SER A 90 12.22 4.36 -16.87
CA SER A 90 10.92 5.03 -16.69
C SER A 90 9.87 4.06 -16.15
N SER A 91 9.12 4.49 -15.14
CA SER A 91 7.98 3.73 -14.61
C SER A 91 6.79 3.67 -15.57
N VAL A 92 6.79 4.46 -16.65
CA VAL A 92 5.70 4.50 -17.65
C VAL A 92 6.07 3.78 -18.95
N ASP A 93 7.27 3.21 -19.02
CA ASP A 93 7.66 2.31 -20.10
C ASP A 93 6.92 0.96 -19.93
N PRO A 94 6.05 0.54 -20.87
CA PRO A 94 5.33 -0.72 -20.78
C PRO A 94 6.24 -1.95 -20.70
N GLN A 95 7.45 -1.91 -21.28
CA GLN A 95 8.40 -3.02 -21.21
C GLN A 95 8.98 -3.17 -19.80
N VAL A 96 9.23 -2.06 -19.12
CA VAL A 96 9.68 -2.05 -17.73
C VAL A 96 8.58 -2.62 -16.82
N ILE A 97 7.33 -2.20 -17.01
CA ILE A 97 6.19 -2.72 -16.24
C ILE A 97 6.03 -4.23 -16.45
N ALA A 98 6.01 -4.71 -17.70
CA ALA A 98 5.92 -6.14 -17.99
C ALA A 98 7.07 -6.93 -17.34
N THR A 99 8.29 -6.38 -17.38
CA THR A 99 9.46 -6.98 -16.72
C THR A 99 9.29 -7.05 -15.20
N HIS A 100 8.78 -5.99 -14.57
CA HIS A 100 8.48 -5.99 -13.14
C HIS A 100 7.41 -7.02 -12.76
N MET A 101 6.35 -7.16 -13.55
CA MET A 101 5.32 -8.18 -13.31
C MET A 101 5.91 -9.60 -13.35
N GLU A 102 6.77 -9.89 -14.34
CA GLU A 102 7.48 -11.16 -14.42
C GLU A 102 8.44 -11.40 -13.24
N MET A 103 9.17 -10.37 -12.80
CA MET A 103 10.02 -10.45 -11.61
C MET A 103 9.21 -10.79 -10.35
N MET A 104 8.11 -10.08 -10.12
CA MET A 104 7.23 -10.32 -8.96
C MET A 104 6.59 -11.70 -9.00
N LYS A 105 6.12 -12.15 -10.17
CA LYS A 105 5.59 -13.50 -10.38
C LYS A 105 6.62 -14.58 -10.08
N ARG A 106 7.87 -14.40 -10.49
CA ARG A 106 8.97 -15.34 -10.15
C ARG A 106 9.26 -15.36 -8.65
N ALA A 107 9.12 -14.22 -7.97
CA ALA A 107 9.29 -14.10 -6.52
C ALA A 107 8.12 -14.65 -5.69
N GLY A 108 7.00 -15.06 -6.32
CA GLY A 108 5.81 -15.55 -5.62
C GLY A 108 4.90 -14.44 -5.07
N ILE A 109 5.10 -13.20 -5.51
CA ILE A 109 4.23 -12.06 -5.20
C ILE A 109 3.02 -12.09 -6.15
N GLY A 110 1.81 -11.97 -5.60
CA GLY A 110 0.57 -11.97 -6.39
C GLY A 110 -0.11 -10.60 -6.44
N VAL A 111 0.21 -9.70 -5.51
CA VAL A 111 -0.43 -8.38 -5.40
C VAL A 111 0.62 -7.29 -5.42
N VAL A 112 0.42 -6.31 -6.28
CA VAL A 112 1.20 -5.07 -6.36
C VAL A 112 0.47 -4.02 -5.54
N ALA A 113 1.01 -3.61 -4.40
CA ALA A 113 0.47 -2.52 -3.60
C ALA A 113 1.06 -1.20 -4.11
N VAL A 114 0.34 -0.52 -5.00
CA VAL A 114 0.86 0.65 -5.72
C VAL A 114 0.71 1.92 -4.87
N SER A 115 1.82 2.65 -4.70
CA SER A 115 1.83 4.00 -4.13
C SER A 115 0.89 4.92 -4.90
N TRP A 116 -0.03 5.55 -4.19
CA TRP A 116 -1.15 6.28 -4.78
C TRP A 116 -1.36 7.62 -4.09
N TYR A 117 -1.47 8.67 -4.90
CA TYR A 117 -1.88 10.02 -4.52
C TYR A 117 -3.19 10.36 -5.23
N PRO A 118 -4.06 11.24 -4.68
CA PRO A 118 -5.24 11.70 -5.40
C PRO A 118 -4.89 12.50 -6.67
N PRO A 119 -5.83 12.61 -7.63
CA PRO A 119 -5.63 13.42 -8.83
C PRO A 119 -5.17 14.84 -8.52
N GLY A 120 -4.15 15.30 -9.25
CA GLY A 120 -3.55 16.62 -9.06
C GLY A 120 -2.52 16.70 -7.94
N LEU A 121 -2.38 15.66 -7.10
CA LEU A 121 -1.38 15.54 -6.06
C LEU A 121 -0.31 14.50 -6.45
N HIS A 122 0.90 14.64 -5.90
CA HIS A 122 2.03 13.80 -6.24
C HIS A 122 3.11 13.91 -5.16
N ASP A 123 4.04 12.95 -5.16
CA ASP A 123 5.28 13.06 -4.39
C ASP A 123 6.10 14.28 -4.87
N PRO A 124 6.65 15.12 -3.97
CA PRO A 124 7.41 16.31 -4.37
C PRO A 124 8.59 16.05 -5.33
N ALA A 125 9.17 14.85 -5.34
CA ALA A 125 10.29 14.49 -6.22
C ALA A 125 9.86 14.16 -7.66
N LEU A 126 8.57 14.28 -7.99
CA LEU A 126 8.04 14.19 -9.34
C LEU A 126 8.02 15.53 -10.10
N ASP A 127 8.50 16.63 -9.50
CA ASP A 127 8.65 17.94 -10.13
C ASP A 127 7.39 18.43 -10.88
N GLY A 128 6.20 18.21 -10.30
CA GLY A 128 4.92 18.61 -10.89
C GLY A 128 4.23 17.56 -11.76
N ARG A 129 4.84 16.39 -11.96
CA ARG A 129 4.25 15.27 -12.71
C ARG A 129 3.20 14.55 -11.87
N ASN A 130 1.93 14.80 -12.18
CA ASN A 130 0.76 14.35 -11.42
C ASN A 130 -0.06 13.25 -12.13
N GLU A 131 0.48 12.67 -13.20
CA GLU A 131 -0.22 11.70 -14.06
C GLU A 131 -0.30 10.27 -13.50
N ILE A 132 0.25 9.99 -12.32
CA ILE A 132 0.35 8.62 -11.77
C ILE A 132 -1.02 7.93 -11.65
N VAL A 133 -2.05 8.65 -11.21
CA VAL A 133 -3.40 8.08 -11.08
C VAL A 133 -4.00 7.64 -12.40
N ASP A 134 -3.72 8.39 -13.47
CA ASP A 134 -4.21 8.08 -14.81
C ASP A 134 -3.48 6.84 -15.36
N LEU A 135 -2.19 6.70 -15.04
CA LEU A 135 -1.36 5.56 -15.43
C LEU A 135 -1.76 4.26 -14.71
N ILE A 136 -2.23 4.34 -13.47
CA ILE A 136 -2.71 3.13 -12.78
C ILE A 136 -3.90 2.53 -13.53
N GLY A 137 -4.85 3.38 -13.93
CA GLY A 137 -6.03 2.98 -14.69
C GLY A 137 -5.70 2.49 -16.09
N SER A 138 -4.93 3.27 -16.84
CA SER A 138 -4.69 3.06 -18.28
C SER A 138 -3.55 2.08 -18.61
N LEU A 139 -2.70 1.72 -17.64
CA LEU A 139 -1.49 0.95 -17.90
C LEU A 139 -1.27 -0.17 -16.88
N LEU A 140 -1.35 0.13 -15.58
CA LEU A 140 -0.94 -0.84 -14.56
C LEU A 140 -1.96 -1.96 -14.35
N LEU A 141 -3.25 -1.63 -14.33
CA LEU A 141 -4.32 -2.59 -14.08
C LEU A 141 -4.37 -3.69 -15.16
N ASP A 142 -4.35 -3.29 -16.44
CA ASP A 142 -4.32 -4.23 -17.57
C ASP A 142 -3.04 -5.09 -17.54
N ALA A 143 -1.87 -4.46 -17.38
CA ALA A 143 -0.60 -5.19 -17.33
C ALA A 143 -0.58 -6.22 -16.19
N ALA A 144 -1.08 -5.88 -15.00
CA ALA A 144 -1.18 -6.80 -13.90
C ALA A 144 -2.15 -7.95 -14.20
N TRP A 145 -3.30 -7.66 -14.80
CA TRP A 145 -4.28 -8.69 -15.18
C TRP A 145 -3.69 -9.71 -16.16
N ASP A 146 -3.04 -9.23 -17.22
CA ASP A 146 -2.43 -10.06 -18.25
C ASP A 146 -1.34 -11.00 -17.70
N HIS A 147 -0.69 -10.60 -16.61
CA HIS A 147 0.35 -11.40 -15.95
C HIS A 147 -0.20 -12.31 -14.83
N GLY A 148 -1.52 -12.28 -14.58
CA GLY A 148 -2.18 -13.03 -13.52
C GLY A 148 -1.97 -12.45 -12.12
N MET A 149 -1.67 -11.16 -12.03
CA MET A 149 -1.45 -10.40 -10.79
C MET A 149 -2.68 -9.56 -10.41
N ARG A 150 -2.61 -8.91 -9.25
CA ARG A 150 -3.63 -7.98 -8.73
C ARG A 150 -2.98 -6.68 -8.26
N ILE A 151 -3.78 -5.61 -8.16
CA ILE A 151 -3.38 -4.29 -7.68
C ILE A 151 -4.12 -3.96 -6.39
N ALA A 152 -3.39 -3.71 -5.30
CA ALA A 152 -3.92 -3.05 -4.10
C ALA A 152 -3.48 -1.58 -4.09
N ILE A 153 -4.21 -0.73 -3.37
CA ILE A 153 -3.87 0.69 -3.27
C ILE A 153 -3.08 0.95 -2.00
N HIS A 154 -1.97 1.68 -2.11
CA HIS A 154 -1.20 2.20 -0.99
C HIS A 154 -1.34 3.72 -0.96
N LEU A 155 -2.33 4.19 -0.19
CA LEU A 155 -2.72 5.60 -0.08
C LEU A 155 -1.67 6.38 0.72
N GLU A 156 -0.93 7.23 0.01
CA GLU A 156 0.14 8.04 0.55
C GLU A 156 -0.38 9.24 1.37
N PRO A 157 0.44 9.81 2.27
CA PRO A 157 0.13 11.06 2.93
C PRO A 157 0.26 12.22 1.94
N TYR A 158 -0.76 13.06 1.92
CA TYR A 158 -0.77 14.30 1.16
C TYR A 158 -1.24 15.47 2.04
N GLY A 159 -0.93 16.69 1.61
CA GLY A 159 -1.26 17.90 2.36
C GLY A 159 -2.77 18.03 2.61
N GLY A 160 -3.16 18.15 3.88
CA GLY A 160 -4.56 18.26 4.28
C GLY A 160 -5.35 16.94 4.26
N ARG A 161 -4.69 15.79 4.14
CA ARG A 161 -5.36 14.48 4.20
C ARG A 161 -6.03 14.24 5.56
N ASP A 162 -7.34 14.07 5.52
CA ASP A 162 -8.25 13.81 6.62
C ASP A 162 -9.31 12.75 6.22
N PRO A 163 -10.15 12.24 7.14
CA PRO A 163 -11.15 11.23 6.77
C PRO A 163 -12.18 11.71 5.73
N VAL A 164 -12.44 13.02 5.62
CA VAL A 164 -13.39 13.57 4.64
C VAL A 164 -12.80 13.53 3.23
N SER A 165 -11.53 13.87 3.08
CA SER A 165 -10.79 13.76 1.81
C SER A 165 -10.55 12.31 1.43
N VAL A 166 -10.15 11.45 2.37
CA VAL A 166 -10.00 10.00 2.12
C VAL A 166 -11.30 9.35 1.66
N ARG A 167 -12.44 9.82 2.15
CA ARG A 167 -13.74 9.39 1.61
C ARG A 167 -13.88 9.63 0.11
N LYS A 168 -13.44 10.79 -0.37
CA LYS A 168 -13.45 11.16 -1.80
C LYS A 168 -12.44 10.32 -2.58
N ASP A 169 -11.31 9.99 -1.96
CA ASP A 169 -10.32 9.10 -2.57
C ASP A 169 -10.89 7.71 -2.81
N PHE A 170 -11.63 7.15 -1.84
CA PHE A 170 -12.30 5.85 -1.99
C PHE A 170 -13.35 5.88 -3.11
N GLU A 171 -14.11 6.97 -3.20
CA GLU A 171 -15.05 7.20 -4.29
C GLU A 171 -14.35 7.22 -5.65
N TYR A 172 -13.22 7.94 -5.76
CA TYR A 172 -12.43 7.98 -6.99
C TYR A 172 -11.89 6.59 -7.35
N ILE A 173 -11.29 5.87 -6.40
CA ILE A 173 -10.77 4.52 -6.61
C ILE A 173 -11.87 3.59 -7.12
N HIS A 174 -13.07 3.67 -6.55
CA HIS A 174 -14.19 2.88 -7.03
C HIS A 174 -14.63 3.28 -8.43
N GLN A 175 -14.84 4.57 -8.71
CA GLN A 175 -15.31 5.05 -10.00
C GLN A 175 -14.34 4.73 -11.15
N HIS A 176 -13.04 4.77 -10.89
CA HIS A 176 -12.01 4.63 -11.91
C HIS A 176 -11.41 3.22 -12.01
N TYR A 177 -11.32 2.49 -10.91
CA TYR A 177 -10.67 1.17 -10.87
C TYR A 177 -11.62 0.05 -10.42
N GLY A 178 -12.76 0.39 -9.84
CA GLY A 178 -13.67 -0.54 -9.16
C GLY A 178 -14.32 -1.58 -10.05
N SER A 179 -14.38 -1.39 -11.37
CA SER A 179 -14.87 -2.42 -12.30
C SER A 179 -13.76 -3.35 -12.80
N HIS A 180 -12.49 -2.99 -12.60
CA HIS A 180 -11.38 -3.73 -13.16
C HIS A 180 -11.10 -5.02 -12.36
N PRO A 181 -10.95 -6.18 -13.02
CA PRO A 181 -10.78 -7.46 -12.33
C PRO A 181 -9.42 -7.60 -11.63
N ALA A 182 -8.40 -6.84 -12.07
CA ALA A 182 -7.13 -6.78 -11.35
C ALA A 182 -7.19 -6.02 -10.01
N LEU A 183 -8.21 -5.19 -9.74
CA LEU A 183 -8.30 -4.52 -8.44
C LEU A 183 -8.45 -5.58 -7.34
N HIS A 184 -7.47 -5.63 -6.44
CA HIS A 184 -7.38 -6.65 -5.41
C HIS A 184 -8.49 -6.48 -4.39
N ARG A 185 -9.19 -7.59 -4.11
CA ARG A 185 -10.26 -7.63 -3.13
C ARG A 185 -9.99 -8.73 -2.12
N VAL A 186 -10.32 -8.44 -0.87
CA VAL A 186 -10.26 -9.39 0.23
C VAL A 186 -11.59 -9.43 0.95
N ALA A 187 -11.90 -10.56 1.58
CA ALA A 187 -13.13 -10.70 2.33
C ALA A 187 -13.11 -9.75 3.53
N SER A 188 -14.12 -8.89 3.61
CA SER A 188 -14.33 -8.00 4.74
C SER A 188 -14.53 -8.81 6.02
N THR A 189 -13.94 -8.33 7.11
CA THR A 189 -14.22 -8.84 8.46
C THR A 189 -15.64 -8.50 8.93
N HIS A 190 -16.32 -7.59 8.20
CA HIS A 190 -17.67 -7.10 8.45
C HIS A 190 -18.69 -7.69 7.44
N GLY A 191 -18.76 -9.03 7.36
CA GLY A 191 -19.81 -9.72 6.58
C GLY A 191 -19.33 -10.47 5.34
N GLY A 192 -18.01 -10.60 5.14
CA GLY A 192 -17.43 -11.51 4.14
C GLY A 192 -17.49 -11.04 2.69
N ALA A 193 -18.06 -9.86 2.41
CA ALA A 193 -18.05 -9.28 1.08
C ALA A 193 -16.60 -9.03 0.59
N LEU A 194 -16.31 -9.32 -0.67
CA LEU A 194 -15.02 -9.03 -1.28
C LEU A 194 -14.91 -7.52 -1.56
N LEU A 195 -14.09 -6.83 -0.78
CA LEU A 195 -13.92 -5.37 -0.85
C LEU A 195 -12.52 -4.99 -1.32
N PRO A 196 -12.34 -3.86 -2.04
CA PRO A 196 -11.03 -3.34 -2.41
C PRO A 196 -10.11 -3.19 -1.20
N LEU A 197 -8.86 -3.64 -1.32
CA LEU A 197 -7.86 -3.49 -0.25
C LEU A 197 -7.09 -2.18 -0.39
N ILE A 198 -7.07 -1.39 0.68
CA ILE A 198 -6.38 -0.09 0.75
C ILE A 198 -5.50 -0.03 1.99
N TYR A 199 -4.19 0.13 1.79
CA TYR A 199 -3.22 0.47 2.82
C TYR A 199 -3.18 1.97 3.00
N ILE A 200 -3.31 2.47 4.23
CA ILE A 200 -3.21 3.90 4.53
C ILE A 200 -1.86 4.17 5.20
N TYR A 201 -0.90 4.71 4.45
CA TYR A 201 0.42 5.11 4.98
C TYR A 201 0.29 6.31 5.89
N ASP A 202 1.05 6.37 6.98
CA ASP A 202 0.96 7.42 8.01
C ASP A 202 -0.47 7.72 8.47
N SER A 203 -1.28 6.67 8.63
CA SER A 203 -2.66 6.78 9.12
C SER A 203 -2.76 7.49 10.46
N TYR A 204 -1.69 7.46 11.26
CA TYR A 204 -1.61 8.06 12.59
C TYR A 204 -1.57 9.60 12.59
N HIS A 205 -1.52 10.26 11.43
CA HIS A 205 -1.69 11.71 11.33
C HIS A 205 -3.13 12.18 11.63
N ASN A 206 -4.11 11.27 11.69
CA ASN A 206 -5.47 11.53 12.13
C ASN A 206 -5.79 10.61 13.31
N SER A 207 -6.56 11.11 14.28
CA SER A 207 -6.89 10.39 15.51
C SER A 207 -7.77 9.15 15.27
N PRO A 208 -7.75 8.16 16.19
CA PRO A 208 -8.69 7.05 16.18
C PRO A 208 -10.17 7.46 16.04
N GLU A 209 -10.57 8.56 16.68
CA GLU A 209 -11.93 9.09 16.67
C GLU A 209 -12.30 9.68 15.31
N GLU A 210 -11.36 10.39 14.68
CA GLU A 210 -11.52 10.91 13.32
C GLU A 210 -11.70 9.77 12.30
N TRP A 211 -10.91 8.70 12.40
CA TRP A 211 -11.08 7.53 11.54
C TRP A 211 -12.41 6.81 11.78
N ALA A 212 -12.88 6.72 13.03
CA ALA A 212 -14.15 6.09 13.34
C ALA A 212 -15.34 6.78 12.65
N ARG A 213 -15.26 8.09 12.37
CA ARG A 213 -16.27 8.80 11.58
C ARG A 213 -16.44 8.25 10.16
N LEU A 214 -15.36 7.73 9.58
CA LEU A 214 -15.32 7.17 8.22
C LEU A 214 -15.46 5.64 8.19
N LEU A 215 -14.78 4.94 9.10
CA LEU A 215 -14.61 3.49 9.05
C LEU A 215 -15.48 2.72 10.05
N SER A 216 -16.27 3.40 10.90
CA SER A 216 -17.29 2.76 11.73
C SER A 216 -18.66 2.78 11.05
N PRO A 217 -19.50 1.74 11.16
CA PRO A 217 -20.89 1.79 10.69
C PRO A 217 -21.73 2.94 11.26
N ALA A 218 -21.40 3.40 12.46
CA ALA A 218 -22.09 4.51 13.14
C ALA A 218 -21.49 5.90 12.83
N GLY A 219 -20.44 5.97 12.01
CA GLY A 219 -19.76 7.21 11.67
C GLY A 219 -20.62 8.15 10.81
N ASP A 220 -20.50 9.46 11.03
CA ASP A 220 -21.29 10.49 10.33
C ASP A 220 -20.95 10.59 8.83
N ILE A 221 -19.74 10.18 8.43
CA ILE A 221 -19.29 10.10 7.04
C ILE A 221 -18.96 8.65 6.63
N SER A 222 -19.55 7.67 7.31
CA SER A 222 -19.18 6.26 7.17
C SER A 222 -19.17 5.77 5.72
N VAL A 223 -18.22 4.91 5.35
CA VAL A 223 -18.23 4.15 4.08
C VAL A 223 -18.80 2.74 4.23
N ARG A 224 -18.98 2.27 5.47
CA ARG A 224 -19.32 0.86 5.75
C ARG A 224 -20.70 0.48 5.20
N GLY A 225 -20.75 -0.62 4.46
CA GLY A 225 -21.95 -1.13 3.80
C GLY A 225 -22.48 -0.26 2.65
N LYS A 226 -21.75 0.78 2.24
CA LYS A 226 -22.14 1.63 1.10
C LYS A 226 -21.54 1.08 -0.18
N ASP A 227 -22.42 0.77 -1.13
CA ASP A 227 -21.99 0.31 -2.44
C ASP A 227 -21.07 1.33 -3.10
N GLY A 228 -19.99 0.82 -3.69
CA GLY A 228 -18.95 1.62 -4.31
C GLY A 228 -18.09 2.50 -3.39
N LEU A 229 -18.18 2.33 -2.07
CA LEU A 229 -17.39 3.13 -1.12
C LEU A 229 -16.73 2.29 -0.02
N ASP A 230 -17.31 1.15 0.35
CA ASP A 230 -16.72 0.28 1.35
C ASP A 230 -15.43 -0.39 0.83
N CYS A 231 -14.47 -0.58 1.72
CA CYS A 231 -13.14 -1.11 1.42
C CYS A 231 -12.57 -1.86 2.62
N THR A 232 -11.61 -2.76 2.41
CA THR A 232 -10.77 -3.25 3.50
C THR A 232 -9.63 -2.25 3.72
N ALA A 233 -9.70 -1.47 4.79
CA ALA A 233 -8.72 -0.44 5.13
C ALA A 233 -7.70 -0.95 6.16
N ILE A 234 -6.41 -0.78 5.87
CA ILE A 234 -5.30 -1.27 6.70
C ILE A 234 -4.47 -0.08 7.21
N PHE A 235 -4.33 0.05 8.54
CA PHE A 235 -3.58 1.16 9.15
C PHE A 235 -2.10 0.84 9.37
N LEU A 236 -1.24 1.86 9.42
CA LEU A 236 0.17 1.71 9.74
C LEU A 236 0.41 1.69 11.25
N TRP A 237 0.90 0.57 11.78
CA TRP A 237 1.25 0.44 13.19
C TRP A 237 2.71 0.83 13.43
N VAL A 238 2.93 1.99 14.06
CA VAL A 238 4.26 2.55 14.33
C VAL A 238 4.65 2.38 15.80
N GLU A 239 3.83 2.91 16.72
CA GLU A 239 4.08 2.88 18.16
C GLU A 239 3.19 1.86 18.90
N ALA A 240 3.58 1.41 20.09
CA ALA A 240 2.77 0.47 20.88
C ALA A 240 1.34 1.00 21.16
N THR A 241 1.21 2.32 21.34
CA THR A 241 -0.06 3.02 21.57
C THR A 241 -1.02 2.96 20.36
N HIS A 242 -0.51 2.67 19.15
CA HIS A 242 -1.33 2.55 17.95
C HIS A 242 -2.25 1.32 17.95
N ALA A 243 -2.17 0.45 18.97
CA ALA A 243 -3.21 -0.54 19.26
C ALA A 243 -4.62 0.08 19.31
N ALA A 244 -4.74 1.38 19.64
CA ALA A 244 -6.00 2.10 19.65
C ALA A 244 -6.71 2.14 18.28
N TYR A 245 -5.96 2.14 17.16
CA TYR A 245 -6.54 2.21 15.80
C TYR A 245 -7.32 0.95 15.42
N ALA A 246 -7.07 -0.18 16.09
CA ALA A 246 -7.88 -1.40 15.92
C ALA A 246 -9.35 -1.19 16.34
N LYS A 247 -9.65 -0.15 17.13
CA LYS A 247 -11.02 0.23 17.52
C LYS A 247 -11.62 1.34 16.67
N SER A 248 -10.88 1.86 15.70
CA SER A 248 -11.29 2.96 14.82
C SER A 248 -12.06 2.50 13.58
N GLY A 249 -12.38 1.21 13.50
CA GLY A 249 -13.05 0.62 12.35
C GLY A 249 -12.11 0.20 11.22
N PHE A 250 -10.78 0.31 11.36
CA PHE A 250 -9.86 -0.33 10.42
C PHE A 250 -10.01 -1.86 10.44
N ASP A 251 -9.78 -2.50 9.29
CA ASP A 251 -9.94 -3.95 9.11
C ASP A 251 -8.67 -4.74 9.47
N GLY A 252 -7.54 -4.06 9.62
CA GLY A 252 -6.25 -4.66 9.97
C GLY A 252 -5.12 -3.64 10.01
N PHE A 253 -3.88 -4.13 10.11
CA PHE A 253 -2.68 -3.29 10.14
C PHE A 253 -1.52 -3.86 9.33
N TYR A 254 -0.52 -3.01 9.07
CA TYR A 254 0.78 -3.36 8.51
C TYR A 254 1.90 -2.52 9.16
N THR A 255 3.17 -2.84 8.88
CA THR A 255 4.33 -2.27 9.60
C THR A 255 5.38 -1.59 8.73
N TYR A 256 5.23 -1.64 7.40
CA TYR A 256 5.99 -0.96 6.32
C TYR A 256 7.53 -0.98 6.38
N PHE A 257 8.14 -0.40 7.42
CA PHE A 257 9.57 -0.13 7.50
C PHE A 257 10.41 -1.40 7.45
N ALA A 258 11.34 -1.45 6.49
CA ALA A 258 12.27 -2.57 6.32
C ALA A 258 13.40 -2.61 7.38
N ALA A 259 13.70 -1.47 8.00
CA ALA A 259 14.69 -1.39 9.07
C ALA A 259 14.13 -2.00 10.37
N THR A 260 14.69 -3.16 10.74
CA THR A 260 14.35 -3.84 12.00
C THR A 260 14.69 -2.95 13.19
N GLY A 261 13.73 -2.74 14.08
CA GLY A 261 13.93 -1.92 15.28
C GLY A 261 13.79 -0.41 15.06
N PHE A 262 13.44 0.04 13.85
CA PHE A 262 13.21 1.46 13.57
C PHE A 262 12.05 2.02 14.41
N VAL A 263 10.96 1.28 14.49
CA VAL A 263 9.79 1.60 15.32
C VAL A 263 9.24 0.34 15.99
N TYR A 264 8.27 0.48 16.90
CA TYR A 264 7.66 -0.67 17.59
C TYR A 264 7.09 -1.69 16.60
N GLY A 265 6.36 -1.22 15.57
CA GLY A 265 5.78 -2.10 14.56
C GLY A 265 6.79 -2.81 13.66
N SER A 266 7.93 -2.18 13.36
CA SER A 266 9.00 -2.81 12.56
C SER A 266 9.99 -3.62 13.40
N THR A 267 9.63 -3.95 14.65
CA THR A 267 10.44 -4.79 15.54
C THR A 267 9.81 -6.19 15.62
N PRO A 268 10.37 -7.22 14.95
CA PRO A 268 9.75 -8.54 14.83
C PRO A 268 9.44 -9.26 16.15
N SER A 269 10.19 -8.97 17.22
CA SER A 269 9.89 -9.52 18.55
C SER A 269 8.53 -9.09 19.10
N ASN A 270 7.93 -8.02 18.58
CA ASN A 270 6.61 -7.54 18.96
C ASN A 270 5.47 -8.19 18.16
N TRP A 271 5.75 -8.77 16.98
CA TRP A 271 4.71 -9.29 16.09
C TRP A 271 3.82 -10.37 16.72
N PRO A 272 4.32 -11.31 17.55
CA PRO A 272 3.45 -12.29 18.23
C PRO A 272 2.48 -11.67 19.25
N HIS A 273 2.74 -10.44 19.71
CA HIS A 273 1.80 -9.68 20.55
C HIS A 273 0.82 -8.91 19.67
N MET A 274 1.29 -8.29 18.59
CA MET A 274 0.46 -7.51 17.66
C MET A 274 -0.57 -8.38 16.92
N SER A 275 -0.28 -9.66 16.68
CA SER A 275 -1.15 -10.59 15.97
C SER A 275 -2.26 -11.21 16.84
N ARG A 276 -2.47 -10.74 18.07
CA ARG A 276 -3.49 -11.26 19.00
C ARG A 276 -4.70 -10.35 19.03
#